data_AF-A0A942KLN3-F1
#
_entry.id   AF-A0A942KLN3-F1
#
_cell.length_a   1.000
_cell.length_b   1.000
_cell.length_c   1.000
_cell.angle_alpha   90.00
_cell.angle_beta   90.00
_cell.angle_gamma   90.00
#
_symmetry.space_group_name_H-M   'P 1'
#
loop_
_entity.id
_entity.type
_entity.pdbx_description
1 polymer ?
#
loop_
_entity_poly.entity_id
_entity_poly.type
_entity_poly.pdbx_seq_one_letter_code
_entity_poly.pdbx_strand_id
1 'polypeptide(L)'
;MESIEVLYCAPFEADAHGEGMTEVEIRKMVDNFNSNITKIKGNFGHAVNTDKFSPVKAWVNECDCIIGEETVKEGLPLVKLKFHDPELFQKRKDGVFKGISIGAQGRRKKVEK
;
A
#
# COMPACT_ATOMS: atom_id res chain seq x y z
N MET A 1 -12.67 -3.18 11.65
CA MET A 1 -12.60 -4.19 10.58
C MET A 1 -11.28 -4.04 9.86
N GLU A 2 -10.68 -5.11 9.34
CA GLU A 2 -9.33 -5.03 8.74
C GLU A 2 -9.32 -5.52 7.29
N SER A 3 -8.43 -4.95 6.48
CA SER A 3 -8.07 -5.51 5.17
C SER A 3 -6.55 -5.47 4.98
N ILE A 4 -6.07 -6.32 4.08
CA ILE A 4 -4.70 -6.29 3.57
C ILE A 4 -4.80 -5.82 2.12
N GLU A 5 -4.02 -4.81 1.78
CA GLU A 5 -3.96 -4.23 0.44
C GLU A 5 -2.50 -4.20 -0.04
N VAL A 6 -2.32 -4.22 -1.36
CA VAL A 6 -1.03 -3.96 -1.99
C VAL A 6 -0.67 -2.49 -1.80
N LEU A 7 0.46 -2.22 -1.15
CA LEU A 7 0.92 -0.85 -0.86
C LEU A 7 1.52 -0.17 -2.09
N TYR A 8 2.29 -0.93 -2.87
CA TYR A 8 2.96 -0.49 -4.09
C TYR A 8 3.25 -1.71 -4.98
N CYS A 9 3.69 -1.47 -6.23
CA CYS A 9 4.09 -2.57 -7.12
C CYS A 9 5.30 -3.35 -6.57
N ALA A 10 5.50 -4.55 -7.12
CA ALA A 10 6.65 -5.39 -6.80
C ALA A 10 7.98 -4.74 -7.24
N PRO A 11 9.13 -5.19 -6.72
CA PRO A 11 10.43 -4.68 -7.14
C PRO A 11 10.60 -4.71 -8.66
N PHE A 12 11.09 -3.59 -9.23
CA PHE A 12 11.32 -3.37 -10.66
C PHE A 12 10.08 -3.38 -11.57
N GLU A 13 8.89 -3.67 -11.03
CA GLU A 13 7.65 -3.52 -11.77
C GLU A 13 7.25 -2.05 -11.85
N ALA A 14 6.68 -1.66 -12.99
CA ALA A 14 6.21 -0.30 -13.20
C ALA A 14 4.83 -0.09 -12.56
N ASP A 15 4.66 1.01 -11.85
CA ASP A 15 3.37 1.51 -11.40
C ASP A 15 2.59 2.18 -12.55
N ALA A 16 1.42 2.75 -12.22
CA ALA A 16 0.56 3.43 -13.19
C ALA A 16 1.20 4.68 -13.84
N HIS A 17 2.34 5.15 -13.34
CA HIS A 17 3.13 6.26 -13.88
C HIS A 17 4.37 5.79 -14.66
N GLY A 18 4.56 4.47 -14.82
CA GLY A 18 5.74 3.92 -15.48
C GLY A 18 6.99 3.93 -14.60
N GLU A 19 6.84 4.10 -13.29
CA GLU A 19 7.93 4.19 -12.32
C GLU A 19 8.01 2.90 -11.51
N GLY A 20 9.23 2.48 -11.16
CA GLY A 20 9.45 1.32 -10.32
C GLY A 20 10.58 1.58 -9.33
N MET A 21 10.64 0.74 -8.30
CA MET A 21 11.67 0.82 -7.26
C MET A 21 12.43 -0.50 -7.14
N THR A 22 13.70 -0.42 -6.74
CA THR A 22 14.46 -1.61 -6.34
C THR A 22 13.87 -2.18 -5.05
N GLU A 23 14.17 -3.44 -4.75
CA GLU A 23 13.78 -4.05 -3.47
C GLU A 23 14.28 -3.24 -2.25
N VAL A 24 15.52 -2.74 -2.32
CA VAL A 24 16.11 -1.91 -1.27
C VAL A 24 15.32 -0.62 -1.05
N GLU A 25 14.90 0.06 -2.12
CA GLU A 25 14.11 1.29 -2.00
C GLU A 25 12.68 0.99 -1.53
N ILE A 26 12.09 -0.15 -1.91
CA ILE A 26 10.79 -0.62 -1.37
C ILE A 26 10.89 -0.84 0.14
N ARG A 27 11.94 -1.49 0.64
CA ARG A 27 12.15 -1.70 2.08
C ARG A 27 12.27 -0.36 2.83
N LYS A 28 13.06 0.58 2.30
CA LYS A 28 13.16 1.95 2.87
C LYS A 28 11.81 2.68 2.88
N MET A 29 11.02 2.54 1.81
CA MET A 29 9.68 3.12 1.71
C MET A 29 8.74 2.54 2.77
N VAL A 30 8.74 1.21 2.95
CA VAL A 30 7.95 0.52 4.00
C VAL A 30 8.40 0.92 5.41
N ASP A 31 9.71 0.99 5.67
CA ASP A 31 10.27 1.41 6.96
C ASP A 31 9.91 2.86 7.29
N ASN A 32 9.99 3.76 6.29
CA ASN A 32 9.60 5.15 6.44
C ASN A 32 8.09 5.29 6.70
N PHE A 33 7.28 4.52 5.97
CA PHE A 33 5.82 4.48 6.15
C PHE A 33 5.47 4.04 7.58
N ASN A 34 6.09 2.97 8.07
CA ASN A 34 5.88 2.47 9.43
C ASN A 34 6.36 3.46 10.50
N SER A 35 7.52 4.09 10.30
CA SER A 35 8.05 5.10 11.23
C SER A 35 7.15 6.34 11.34
N ASN A 36 6.29 6.57 10.34
CA ASN A 36 5.34 7.69 10.31
C ASN A 36 3.88 7.24 10.38
N ILE A 37 3.61 5.97 10.72
CA ILE A 37 2.27 5.37 10.62
C ILE A 37 1.18 6.17 11.34
N THR A 38 1.53 6.77 12.48
CA THR A 38 0.62 7.58 13.31
C THR A 38 0.34 8.98 12.75
N LYS A 39 1.14 9.44 11.77
CA LYS A 39 1.00 10.73 11.09
C LYS A 39 0.27 10.60 9.76
N ILE A 40 0.11 9.39 9.23
CA ILE A 40 -0.56 9.12 7.96
C ILE A 40 -2.07 9.14 8.18
N LYS A 41 -2.77 9.93 7.37
CA LYS A 41 -4.24 10.05 7.40
C LYS A 41 -4.86 9.29 6.24
N GLY A 42 -6.01 8.67 6.48
CA GLY A 42 -6.87 8.21 5.40
C GLY A 42 -7.29 9.39 4.54
N ASN A 43 -7.43 9.17 3.23
CA ASN A 43 -7.84 10.20 2.30
C ASN A 43 -8.70 9.60 1.18
N PHE A 44 -9.79 10.28 0.83
CA PHE A 44 -10.59 9.97 -0.33
C PHE A 44 -10.11 10.76 -1.55
N GLY A 45 -9.53 10.04 -2.52
CA GLY A 45 -9.20 10.57 -3.84
C GLY A 45 -8.17 11.70 -3.84
N HIS A 46 -7.25 11.72 -2.88
CA HIS A 46 -6.28 12.81 -2.65
C HIS A 46 -6.92 14.19 -2.41
N ALA A 47 -8.21 14.24 -2.10
CA ALA A 47 -8.98 15.46 -1.95
C ALA A 47 -9.43 15.70 -0.51
N VAL A 48 -9.93 14.66 0.18
CA VAL A 48 -10.58 14.81 1.48
C VAL A 48 -9.98 13.85 2.50
N ASN A 49 -9.35 14.41 3.54
CA ASN A 49 -8.86 13.61 4.67
C ASN A 49 -10.02 13.01 5.46
N THR A 50 -9.82 11.79 5.96
CA THR A 50 -10.81 11.06 6.76
C THR A 50 -10.12 10.25 7.86
N ASP A 51 -10.88 10.04 8.93
CA ASP A 51 -10.57 9.15 10.05
C ASP A 51 -11.33 7.81 9.96
N LYS A 52 -12.14 7.60 8.90
CA LYS A 52 -12.94 6.38 8.70
C LYS A 52 -12.12 5.13 8.46
N PHE A 53 -10.85 5.30 8.07
CA PHE A 53 -9.88 4.23 7.98
C PHE A 53 -8.47 4.77 8.23
N SER A 54 -7.58 3.90 8.70
CA SER A 54 -6.19 4.24 8.99
C SER A 54 -5.27 3.04 8.72
N PRO A 55 -4.03 3.25 8.29
CA PRO A 55 -3.06 2.16 8.20
C PRO A 55 -2.66 1.69 9.61
N VAL A 56 -2.40 0.40 9.75
CA VAL A 56 -1.98 -0.24 11.02
C VAL A 56 -0.50 -0.57 10.99
N LYS A 57 -0.06 -1.20 9.89
CA LYS A 57 1.34 -1.53 9.62
C LYS A 57 1.51 -1.85 8.14
N ALA A 58 2.71 -1.66 7.64
CA ALA A 58 3.16 -2.13 6.33
C ALA A 58 4.29 -3.16 6.49
N TRP A 59 4.47 -4.02 5.49
CA TRP A 59 5.59 -4.96 5.43
C TRP A 59 5.92 -5.31 3.97
N VAL A 60 7.12 -5.81 3.74
CA VAL A 60 7.50 -6.47 2.49
C VAL A 60 7.27 -7.96 2.69
N ASN A 61 6.51 -8.59 1.80
CA ASN A 61 6.22 -10.02 1.92
C ASN A 61 7.50 -10.85 1.76
N GLU A 62 7.72 -11.82 2.66
CA GLU A 62 9.02 -12.52 2.79
C GLU A 62 9.15 -13.76 1.92
N CYS A 63 8.03 -14.31 1.44
CA CYS A 63 8.02 -15.49 0.60
C CYS A 63 6.75 -15.54 -0.24
N ASP A 64 6.80 -16.26 -1.37
CA ASP A 64 5.61 -16.62 -2.13
C ASP A 64 4.59 -17.33 -1.22
N CYS A 65 3.42 -16.74 -1.07
CA CYS A 65 2.36 -17.27 -0.20
C CYS A 65 0.96 -16.99 -0.77
N ILE A 66 -0.05 -17.52 -0.09
CA ILE A 66 -1.46 -17.25 -0.38
C ILE A 66 -2.04 -16.50 0.83
N ILE A 67 -2.67 -15.35 0.57
CA ILE A 67 -3.38 -14.57 1.58
C ILE A 67 -4.85 -14.50 1.19
N GLY A 68 -5.71 -15.19 1.93
CA GLY A 68 -7.10 -15.39 1.52
C GLY A 68 -7.16 -16.26 0.27
N GLU A 69 -7.63 -15.69 -0.83
CA GLU A 69 -7.72 -16.34 -2.15
C GLU A 69 -6.66 -15.82 -3.14
N GLU A 70 -5.85 -14.84 -2.73
CA GLU A 70 -4.90 -14.16 -3.60
C GLU A 70 -3.49 -14.75 -3.45
N THR A 71 -2.79 -14.93 -4.58
CA THR A 71 -1.37 -15.28 -4.57
C THR A 71 -0.53 -14.02 -4.37
N VAL A 72 0.34 -14.03 -3.37
CA VAL A 72 1.20 -12.91 -3.00
C VAL A 72 2.65 -13.33 -3.18
N LYS A 73 3.38 -12.61 -4.04
CA LYS A 73 4.79 -12.89 -4.32
C LYS A 73 5.72 -12.34 -3.24
N GLU A 74 6.86 -12.99 -3.07
CA GLU A 74 7.99 -12.44 -2.31
C GLU A 74 8.34 -11.04 -2.81
N GLY A 75 8.71 -10.13 -1.90
CA GLY A 75 9.09 -8.76 -2.23
C GLY A 75 7.92 -7.79 -2.44
N LEU A 76 6.67 -8.28 -2.55
CA LEU A 76 5.51 -7.40 -2.72
C LEU A 76 5.23 -6.62 -1.42
N PRO A 77 5.23 -5.27 -1.45
CA PRO A 77 4.90 -4.49 -0.27
C PRO A 77 3.39 -4.47 -0.02
N LEU A 78 3.01 -4.80 1.22
CA LEU A 78 1.62 -4.87 1.69
C LEU A 78 1.39 -3.89 2.83
N VAL A 79 0.12 -3.50 3.01
CA VAL A 79 -0.33 -2.72 4.16
C VAL A 79 -1.60 -3.30 4.73
N LYS A 80 -1.68 -3.31 6.06
CA LYS A 80 -2.91 -3.60 6.79
C LYS A 80 -3.64 -2.29 7.07
N LEU A 81 -4.90 -2.21 6.65
CA LEU A 81 -5.79 -1.11 6.96
C LEU A 81 -6.79 -1.52 8.04
N LYS A 82 -7.10 -0.58 8.94
CA LYS A 82 -8.22 -0.68 9.87
C LYS A 82 -9.30 0.29 9.43
N PHE A 83 -10.48 -0.24 9.17
CA PHE A 83 -11.71 0.51 8.93
C PHE A 83 -12.46 0.68 10.25
N HIS A 84 -12.84 1.92 10.51
CA HIS A 84 -13.63 2.36 11.68
C HIS A 84 -15.09 2.62 11.31
N ASP A 85 -15.38 2.72 10.00
CA ASP A 85 -16.72 2.88 9.43
C ASP A 85 -17.20 1.56 8.77
N PRO A 86 -18.29 0.93 9.27
CA PRO A 86 -18.79 -0.34 8.72
C PRO A 86 -19.32 -0.25 7.28
N GLU A 87 -19.96 0.86 6.91
CA GLU A 87 -20.49 1.05 5.56
C GLU A 87 -19.34 1.17 4.55
N LEU A 88 -18.27 1.88 4.93
CA LEU A 88 -17.08 1.99 4.11
C LEU A 88 -16.39 0.63 3.94
N PHE A 89 -16.32 -0.16 5.01
CA PHE A 89 -15.78 -1.51 4.93
C PHE A 89 -16.64 -2.42 4.04
N GLN A 90 -17.96 -2.30 4.10
CA GLN A 90 -18.86 -3.02 3.20
C GLN A 90 -18.61 -2.64 1.74
N LYS A 91 -18.54 -1.34 1.43
CA LYS A 91 -18.20 -0.85 0.08
C LYS A 91 -16.85 -1.34 -0.42
N ARG A 92 -15.85 -1.50 0.47
CA ARG A 92 -14.57 -2.15 0.13
C ARG A 92 -14.80 -3.60 -0.28
N LYS A 93 -15.53 -4.38 0.52
CA LYS A 93 -15.82 -5.80 0.22
C LYS A 93 -16.59 -5.96 -1.09
N ASP A 94 -17.48 -5.03 -1.39
CA ASP A 94 -18.27 -5.02 -2.63
C ASP A 94 -17.45 -4.53 -3.84
N GLY A 95 -16.17 -4.20 -3.67
CA GLY A 95 -15.27 -3.78 -4.74
C GLY A 95 -15.42 -2.31 -5.18
N VAL A 96 -16.27 -1.52 -4.50
CA VAL A 96 -16.48 -0.09 -4.81
C VAL A 96 -15.25 0.73 -4.42
N PHE A 97 -14.65 0.43 -3.27
CA PHE A 97 -13.36 0.98 -2.85
C PHE A 97 -12.30 -0.11 -2.93
N LYS A 98 -11.54 -0.15 -4.03
CA LYS A 98 -10.45 -1.10 -4.25
C LYS A 98 -9.21 -0.38 -4.76
N GLY A 99 -8.04 -0.87 -4.34
CA GLY A 99 -6.76 -0.27 -4.68
C GLY A 99 -6.49 0.95 -3.81
N ILE A 100 -5.27 1.03 -3.29
CA ILE A 100 -4.81 2.18 -2.53
C ILE A 100 -3.83 2.98 -3.36
N SER A 101 -3.82 4.29 -3.10
CA SER A 101 -2.83 5.21 -3.64
C SER A 101 -2.18 5.91 -2.47
N ILE A 102 -0.85 5.94 -2.45
CA ILE A 102 -0.08 6.59 -1.40
C ILE A 102 0.54 7.88 -1.93
N GLY A 103 0.44 8.94 -1.13
CA GLY A 103 1.20 10.16 -1.36
C GLY A 103 2.62 9.99 -0.83
N ALA A 104 3.62 10.11 -1.70
CA ALA A 104 5.03 10.00 -1.35
C ALA A 104 5.88 11.01 -2.12
N GLN A 105 7.09 11.26 -1.63
CA GLN A 105 8.11 12.06 -2.32
C GLN A 105 9.38 11.23 -2.45
N GLY A 106 10.00 11.29 -3.63
CA GLY A 106 11.23 10.56 -3.93
C GLY A 106 12.03 11.24 -5.04
N ARG A 107 13.25 10.75 -5.26
CA ARG A 107 14.09 11.17 -6.39
C ARG A 107 14.19 10.02 -7.37
N ARG A 108 13.97 10.32 -8.65
CA ARG A 108 14.09 9.34 -9.73
C ARG A 108 15.49 9.39 -10.34
N LYS A 109 16.01 8.23 -10.72
CA LYS A 109 17.20 8.09 -11.53
C LYS A 109 16.85 7.22 -12.74
N LYS A 110 17.26 7.63 -13.93
CA LYS A 110 17.22 6.73 -15.09
C LYS A 110 18.22 5.61 -14.85
N VAL A 111 17.72 4.38 -14.87
CA VAL A 111 18.57 3.19 -14.91
C VAL A 111 18.61 2.77 -16.37
N GLU A 112 19.81 2.73 -16.96
CA GLU A 112 19.98 2.17 -18.31
C GLU A 112 19.66 0.67 -18.22
N LYS A 113 18.87 0.17 -19.17
CA LYS A 113 18.53 -1.24 -19.30
C LYS A 113 19.71 -2.03 -19.86
#